data_AF-A0A484PDQ8-F1
#
_entry.id   AF-A0A484PDQ8-F1
#
_cell.length_a   1.000
_cell.length_b   1.000
_cell.length_c   1.000
_cell.angle_alpha   90.00
_cell.angle_beta   90.00
_cell.angle_gamma   90.00
#
_symmetry.space_group_name_H-M   'P 1'
#
loop_
_entity.id
_entity.type
_entity.pdbx_description
1 polymer ?
#
loop_
_entity_poly.entity_id
_entity_poly.type
_entity_poly.pdbx_seq_one_letter_code
_entity_poly.pdbx_strand_id
1 'polypeptide(L)' 'MPILLSNNELLREILEKSLEDDEIQSIPFSALAQSCKTYQEYEARISEADSSTIEVVAIGLIGPRKKISKLTGSLPLFK' A
#
# COMPACT_ATOMS: atom_id res chain seq x y z
N MET A 1 -11.36 -1.46 -11.45
CA MET A 1 -10.10 -1.32 -10.69
C MET A 1 -9.39 -2.67 -10.74
N PRO A 2 -8.18 -2.78 -11.32
CA PRO A 2 -7.44 -4.03 -11.34
C PRO A 2 -6.87 -4.33 -9.95
N ILE A 3 -6.84 -5.60 -9.57
CA ILE A 3 -6.16 -6.09 -8.37
C ILE A 3 -4.94 -6.88 -8.84
N LEU A 4 -3.77 -6.54 -8.33
CA LEU A 4 -2.50 -7.11 -8.74
C LEU A 4 -1.86 -7.84 -7.56
N LEU A 5 -1.17 -8.94 -7.84
CA LEU A 5 -0.44 -9.72 -6.83
C LEU A 5 1.02 -9.24 -6.77
N SER A 6 1.54 -9.06 -5.56
CA SER A 6 2.92 -8.70 -5.30
C SER A 6 3.41 -9.38 -4.02
N ASN A 7 4.72 -9.40 -3.80
CA ASN A 7 5.33 -9.79 -2.53
C ASN A 7 5.60 -8.56 -1.65
N ASN A 8 5.95 -8.79 -0.39
CA ASN A 8 6.18 -7.72 0.60
C ASN A 8 7.37 -6.79 0.25
N GLU A 9 8.43 -7.33 -0.37
CA GLU A 9 9.61 -6.53 -0.76
C GLU A 9 9.24 -5.55 -1.87
N LEU A 10 8.58 -6.03 -2.91
CA LEU A 10 8.18 -5.22 -4.05
C LEU A 10 7.05 -4.24 -3.70
N LEU A 11 6.16 -4.58 -2.76
CA LEU A 11 5.19 -3.61 -2.23
C LEU A 11 5.89 -2.42 -1.56
N ARG A 12 6.92 -2.64 -0.74
CA ARG A 12 7.70 -1.56 -0.12
C ARG A 12 8.38 -0.69 -1.17
N GLU A 13 9.04 -1.29 -2.15
CA GLU A 13 9.70 -0.56 -3.24
C GLU A 13 8.70 0.29 -4.04
N ILE A 14 7.52 -0.26 -4.33
CA ILE A 14 6.46 0.48 -5.03
C ILE A 14 5.97 1.65 -4.19
N LEU A 15 5.79 1.47 -2.87
CA LEU A 15 5.37 2.55 -1.96
C LEU A 15 6.39 3.68 -1.90
N GLU A 16 7.67 3.35 -1.76
CA GLU A 16 8.75 4.34 -1.71
C GLU A 16 8.77 5.15 -3.00
N LYS A 17 8.78 4.48 -4.16
CA LYS A 17 8.76 5.14 -5.48
C LYS A 17 7.51 5.96 -5.73
N SER A 18 6.36 5.54 -5.20
CA SER A 18 5.11 6.27 -5.38
C SER A 18 4.97 7.46 -4.44
N LEU A 19 5.68 7.48 -3.31
CA LEU A 19 5.79 8.65 -2.43
C LEU A 19 6.75 9.72 -2.97
N GLU A 20 7.69 9.35 -3.85
CA GLU A 20 8.58 10.29 -4.54
C GLU A 20 7.93 11.02 -5.73
N ASP A 21 6.72 10.62 -6.14
CA ASP A 21 6.02 11.18 -7.30
C ASP A 21 4.71 11.88 -6.88
N ASP A 22 4.71 13.21 -6.89
CA ASP A 22 3.57 14.04 -6.47
C ASP A 22 2.29 13.84 -7.33
N GLU A 23 2.41 13.24 -8.52
CA GLU A 23 1.25 12.90 -9.35
C GLU A 23 0.63 11.54 -8.99
N ILE A 24 1.23 10.81 -8.02
CA ILE A 24 0.76 9.51 -7.56
C ILE A 24 0.32 9.61 -6.10
N GLN A 25 -0.99 9.43 -5.88
CA GLN A 25 -1.52 9.26 -4.54
C GLN A 25 -1.42 7.79 -4.12
N SER A 26 -0.74 7.58 -2.98
CA SER A 26 -0.49 6.25 -2.39
C SER A 26 -1.30 6.07 -1.13
N ILE A 27 -2.02 4.95 -1.03
CA ILE A 27 -2.91 4.63 0.08
C ILE A 27 -2.45 3.28 0.66
N PRO A 28 -1.60 3.27 1.70
CA PRO A 28 -1.12 2.03 2.29
C PRO A 28 -2.23 1.35 3.12
N PHE A 29 -2.31 0.03 3.01
CA PHE A 29 -3.16 -0.81 3.85
C PHE A 29 -2.26 -1.62 4.79
N SER A 30 -2.43 -1.43 6.10
CA SER A 30 -1.62 -2.11 7.10
C SER A 30 -2.19 -3.48 7.50
N ALA A 31 -1.31 -4.42 7.83
CA ALA A 31 -1.67 -5.68 8.48
C ALA A 31 -2.43 -5.43 9.80
N LEU A 32 -2.03 -4.38 10.50
CA LEU A 32 -2.64 -3.93 11.74
C LEU A 32 -4.13 -3.63 11.57
N ALA A 33 -4.53 -2.98 10.47
CA ALA A 33 -5.94 -2.75 10.16
C ALA A 33 -6.73 -4.05 9.95
N GLN A 34 -6.15 -5.08 9.33
CA GLN A 34 -6.81 -6.38 9.18
C GLN A 34 -7.01 -7.10 10.52
N SER A 35 -6.13 -6.86 11.49
CA SER A 35 -6.21 -7.49 12.82
C SER A 35 -7.25 -6.84 13.75
N CYS A 36 -7.74 -5.66 13.41
CA CYS A 36 -8.67 -4.89 14.23
C CYS A 36 -10.12 -5.16 13.81
N LYS A 37 -11.00 -5.39 14.79
CA LYS A 37 -12.43 -5.62 14.52
C LYS A 37 -13.27 -4.36 14.59
N THR A 38 -12.72 -3.30 15.18
CA THR A 38 -13.39 -2.00 15.38
C THR A 38 -12.46 -0.85 15.02
N TYR A 39 -13.04 0.28 14.64
CA TYR A 39 -12.28 1.48 14.29
C TYR A 39 -11.48 2.03 15.49
N GLN A 40 -12.04 1.96 16.69
CA GLN A 40 -11.36 2.37 17.93
C GLN A 40 -10.11 1.53 18.22
N GLU A 41 -10.14 0.22 17.95
CA GLU A 41 -8.97 -0.66 18.10
C GLU A 41 -7.85 -0.30 17.11
N TYR A 42 -8.23 0.09 15.90
CA TYR A 42 -7.29 0.57 14.88
C TYR A 42 -6.65 1.91 15.28
N GLU A 43 -7.44 2.89 15.71
CA GLU A 43 -6.91 4.20 16.15
C GLU A 43 -5.91 4.06 17.30
N ALA A 44 -6.23 3.24 18.31
CA ALA A 44 -5.34 3.01 19.44
C ALA A 44 -4.02 2.36 18.98
N ARG A 45 -4.09 1.30 18.18
CA ARG A 45 -2.90 0.57 17.73
C ARG A 45 -2.05 1.33 16.71
N ILE A 46 -2.66 2.12 15.83
CA ILE A 46 -1.89 2.90 14.85
C ILE A 46 -1.20 4.10 15.50
N SER A 47 -1.77 4.64 16.58
CA SER A 47 -1.14 5.71 17.37
C SER A 47 0.05 5.20 18.19
N GLU A 48 0.09 3.92 18.53
CA GLU A 48 1.19 3.29 19.28
C GLU A 48 2.26 2.66 18.36
N ALA A 49 1.94 2.40 17.10
CA ALA A 49 2.85 1.80 16.15
C ALA A 49 3.80 2.86 15.55
N ASP A 50 5.11 2.62 15.64
CA ASP A 50 6.09 3.41 14.89
C ASP A 50 5.76 3.31 13.40
N SER A 51 5.64 4.45 12.72
CA SER A 51 5.33 4.53 11.28
C SER A 51 6.26 3.67 10.40
N SER A 52 7.47 3.40 10.89
CA SER A 52 8.47 2.55 10.24
C SER A 52 8.28 1.04 10.44
N THR A 53 7.43 0.61 11.38
CA THR A 53 7.19 -0.82 11.71
C THR A 53 5.83 -1.34 11.24
N ILE A 54 4.97 -0.47 10.73
CA ILE A 54 3.66 -0.86 10.21
C ILE A 54 3.86 -1.70 8.94
N GLU A 55 3.62 -3.01 9.06
CA GLU A 55 3.66 -3.92 7.91
C GLU A 55 2.55 -3.57 6.93
N VAL A 56 2.93 -3.18 5.71
CA VAL A 56 2.01 -2.87 4.61
C VAL A 56 1.71 -4.15 3.85
N VAL A 57 0.45 -4.53 3.80
CA VAL A 57 -0.03 -5.78 3.16
C VAL A 57 -0.66 -5.54 1.79
N ALA A 58 -1.07 -4.30 1.51
CA ALA A 58 -1.53 -3.87 0.20
C ALA A 58 -1.35 -2.35 0.06
N ILE A 59 -1.37 -1.84 -1.18
CA ILE A 59 -1.28 -0.41 -1.48
C ILE A 59 -2.28 -0.07 -2.59
N GLY A 60 -3.08 0.98 -2.38
CA GLY A 60 -3.87 1.62 -3.42
C GLY A 60 -3.05 2.71 -4.08
N LEU A 61 -3.03 2.73 -5.43
CA LEU A 61 -2.33 3.76 -6.20
C LEU A 61 -3.29 4.46 -7.15
N ILE A 62 -3.28 5.79 -7.15
CA ILE A 62 -4.11 6.63 -8.02
C ILE A 62 -3.21 7.65 -8.70
N GLY A 63 -3.27 7.75 -10.03
CA GLY A 63 -2.45 8.69 -10.79
C GLY A 63 -2.53 8.46 -12.31
N PRO A 64 -1.68 9.15 -13.09
CA PRO A 64 -1.64 9.00 -14.54
C PRO A 64 -1.37 7.56 -14.97
N ARG A 65 -2.18 7.03 -15.91
CA ARG A 65 -2.11 5.63 -16.36
C ARG A 65 -0.69 5.15 -16.68
N LYS A 66 0.09 5.97 -17.41
CA LYS A 66 1.46 5.62 -17.80
C LYS A 66 2.39 5.44 -16.59
N LYS A 67 2.25 6.28 -15.56
CA LYS A 67 3.05 6.21 -14.34
C LYS A 67 2.66 4.99 -13.49
N ILE A 68 1.37 4.76 -13.30
CA ILE A 68 0.86 3.56 -12.60
C ILE A 68 1.34 2.29 -13.31
N SER A 69 1.16 2.19 -14.63
CA SER A 69 1.62 1.02 -15.38
C SER A 69 3.14 0.83 -15.38
N LYS A 70 3.94 1.90 -15.20
CA LYS A 70 5.39 1.79 -15.04
C LYS A 70 5.77 1.15 -13.72
N LEU A 71 5.04 1.45 -12.63
CA LEU A 71 5.28 0.87 -11.31
C LEU A 71 4.75 -0.56 -11.19
N THR A 72 3.62 -0.86 -11.84
CA THR A 72 2.89 -2.12 -11.61
C THR A 72 2.88 -3.07 -12.81
N GLY A 73 3.51 -2.72 -13.93
CA GLY A 73 3.37 -3.43 -15.20
C GLY A 73 3.94 -4.86 -15.21
N SER A 74 4.83 -5.18 -14.28
CA SER A 74 5.38 -6.53 -14.09
C SER A 74 4.54 -7.40 -13.17
N LEU A 75 3.56 -6.83 -12.46
CA LEU A 75 2.74 -7.57 -11.49
C LEU A 75 1.65 -8.38 -12.19
N PRO A 76 1.48 -9.66 -11.84
CA PRO A 76 0.36 -10.44 -12.37
C PRO A 76 -0.97 -9.97 -11.78
N LEU A 77 -2.05 -10.14 -12.55
CA LEU A 77 -3.42 -9.92 -12.06
C LEU A 77 -3.74 -10.95 -10.97
N PHE A 78 -4.24 -10.47 -9.84
CA PHE A 78 -4.76 -11.32 -8.77
C PHE A 78 -6.05 -11.99 -9.26
N LYS A 79 -6.11 -13.32 -9.19
CA LYS A 79 -7.28 -14.12 -9.60
C LYS A 79 -8.20 -14.39 -8.42
#